data_AF-A0A2P4T8S1-F1
#
_entry.id   AF-A0A2P4T8S1-F1
#
_cell.length_a   1.000
_cell.length_b   1.000
_cell.length_c   1.000
_cell.angle_alpha   90.00
_cell.angle_beta   90.00
_cell.angle_gamma   90.00
#
_symmetry.space_group_name_H-M   'P 1'
#
loop_
_entity.id
_entity.type
_entity.pdbx_description
1 polymer ?
#
loop_
_entity_poly.entity_id
_entity_poly.type
_entity_poly.pdbx_seq_one_letter_code
_entity_poly.pdbx_strand_id
1 'polypeptide(L)'
;MQDKILLSTGRDSTVTVTNDGATILKAIGVDNPAAKVLVDMSKVQDDEVGDGTTSVTVLAAELLREAELLISKKIHPQTIIAGWRAATKASREALLKAAVDHGLVMYSCSNSS
;
A
#
# COMPACT_ATOMS: atom_id res chain seq x y z
N MET A 1 3.05 -9.68 -11.45
CA MET A 1 4.30 -9.35 -10.74
C MET A 1 5.22 -10.55 -10.80
N GLN A 2 6.54 -10.35 -10.71
CA GLN A 2 7.50 -11.47 -10.63
C GLN A 2 7.64 -11.93 -9.18
N ASP A 3 7.68 -13.25 -9.00
CA ASP A 3 7.90 -13.86 -7.69
C ASP A 3 9.26 -13.46 -7.10
N LYS A 4 9.31 -13.31 -5.78
CA LYS A 4 10.54 -13.06 -5.02
C LYS A 4 10.94 -14.29 -4.23
N ILE A 5 12.24 -14.56 -4.21
CA ILE A 5 12.84 -15.61 -3.39
C ILE A 5 13.25 -14.97 -2.06
N LEU A 6 12.70 -15.50 -0.96
CA LEU A 6 13.05 -15.15 0.41
C LEU A 6 14.00 -16.21 0.96
N LEU A 7 15.11 -15.75 1.54
CA LEU A 7 16.14 -16.58 2.16
C LEU A 7 16.20 -16.23 3.65
N SER A 8 15.82 -17.17 4.51
CA SER A 8 15.94 -17.00 5.96
C SER A 8 17.39 -17.20 6.41
N THR A 9 17.92 -16.27 7.21
CA THR A 9 19.27 -16.38 7.81
C THR A 9 19.21 -17.26 9.06
N GLY A 10 19.41 -18.57 8.87
CA GLY A 10 19.46 -19.58 9.93
C GLY A 10 20.21 -20.85 9.50
N ARG A 11 20.45 -21.79 10.43
CA ARG A 11 21.11 -23.09 10.13
C ARG A 11 20.29 -23.96 9.17
N ASP A 12 18.98 -23.76 9.14
CA ASP A 12 18.06 -24.35 8.17
C ASP A 12 17.66 -23.29 7.14
N SER A 13 18.33 -23.28 6.00
CA SER A 13 18.07 -22.35 4.90
C SER A 13 16.79 -22.74 4.16
N THR A 14 15.64 -22.29 4.67
CA THR A 14 14.37 -22.43 3.96
C THR A 14 14.27 -21.38 2.86
N VAL A 15 14.09 -21.86 1.62
CA VAL A 15 13.85 -21.03 0.44
C VAL A 15 12.35 -20.90 0.28
N THR A 16 11.80 -19.71 0.50
CA THR A 16 10.37 -19.43 0.31
C THR A 16 10.20 -18.57 -0.93
N VAL A 17 9.38 -19.02 -1.87
CA VAL A 17 9.04 -18.25 -3.07
C VAL A 17 7.66 -17.64 -2.87
N THR A 18 7.54 -16.31 -2.91
CA THR A 18 6.26 -15.62 -2.76
C THR A 18 6.21 -14.32 -3.56
N ASN A 19 5.00 -13.96 -3.98
CA ASN A 19 4.70 -12.67 -4.60
C ASN A 19 3.84 -11.77 -3.68
N ASP A 20 3.50 -12.24 -2.48
CA ASP A 20 2.76 -11.43 -1.51
C ASP A 20 3.70 -10.44 -0.80
N GLY A 21 3.42 -9.15 -0.99
CA GLY A 21 4.17 -8.06 -0.38
C GLY A 21 4.15 -8.11 1.15
N ALA A 22 3.05 -8.55 1.76
CA ALA A 22 2.95 -8.64 3.22
C ALA A 22 3.88 -9.73 3.77
N THR A 23 3.91 -10.91 3.12
CA THR A 23 4.84 -12.00 3.45
C THR A 23 6.30 -11.59 3.27
N ILE A 24 6.62 -10.87 2.19
CA ILE A 24 7.97 -10.37 1.93
C ILE A 24 8.41 -9.38 3.03
N LEU A 25 7.56 -8.41 3.37
CA LEU A 25 7.85 -7.39 4.37
C LEU A 25 7.97 -7.95 5.80
N LYS A 26 7.24 -9.03 6.11
CA LYS A 26 7.36 -9.76 7.39
C LYS A 26 8.68 -10.55 7.49
N ALA A 27 9.21 -11.03 6.36
CA ALA A 27 10.42 -11.85 6.32
C ALA A 27 11.72 -11.02 6.31
N ILE A 28 11.67 -9.76 5.86
CA ILE A 28 12.84 -8.88 5.89
C ILE A 28 13.07 -8.38 7.33
N GLY A 29 14.26 -8.62 7.88
CA GLY A 29 14.68 -8.03 9.15
C GLY A 29 14.84 -6.52 9.02
N VAL A 30 13.79 -5.76 9.33
CA VAL A 30 13.78 -4.30 9.21
C VAL A 30 14.13 -3.63 10.53
N ASP A 31 15.32 -3.01 10.60
CA ASP A 31 15.75 -2.25 11.78
C ASP A 31 15.41 -0.74 11.70
N ASN A 32 15.10 -0.22 10.51
CA ASN A 32 14.77 1.20 10.32
C ASN A 32 13.33 1.50 10.80
N PRO A 33 13.13 2.46 11.74
CA PRO A 33 11.79 2.83 12.23
C PRO A 33 10.80 3.24 11.13
N ALA A 34 11.26 3.94 10.08
CA ALA A 34 10.39 4.33 8.96
C ALA A 34 9.93 3.11 8.15
N ALA A 35 10.82 2.13 7.98
CA ALA A 35 10.48 0.90 7.28
C ALA A 35 9.59 -0.02 8.15
N LYS A 36 9.68 0.02 9.49
CA LYS A 36 8.70 -0.65 10.37
C LYS A 36 7.29 -0.10 10.17
N VAL A 37 7.13 1.22 10.02
CA VAL A 37 5.83 1.83 9.69
C VAL A 37 5.28 1.31 8.36
N LEU A 38 6.12 1.10 7.34
CA LEU A 38 5.70 0.52 6.06
C LEU A 38 5.26 -0.94 6.19
N VAL A 39 5.98 -1.74 6.99
CA VAL A 39 5.61 -3.13 7.30
C VAL A 39 4.25 -3.18 8.00
N ASP A 40 4.04 -2.33 9.01
CA ASP A 40 2.80 -2.31 9.77
C ASP A 40 1.62 -1.83 8.92
N MET A 41 1.83 -0.84 8.05
CA MET A 41 0.80 -0.41 7.09
C MET A 41 0.41 -1.54 6.12
N SER A 42 1.38 -2.31 5.63
CA SER A 42 1.09 -3.48 4.77
C SER A 42 0.29 -4.55 5.51
N LYS A 43 0.58 -4.78 6.80
CA LYS A 43 -0.19 -5.74 7.62
C LYS A 43 -1.62 -5.29 7.82
N VAL A 44 -1.83 -4.02 8.13
CA VAL A 44 -3.19 -3.47 8.29
C VAL A 44 -4.00 -3.62 6.99
N GLN A 45 -3.39 -3.39 5.83
CA GLN A 45 -4.06 -3.59 4.54
C GLN A 45 -4.40 -5.07 4.26
N ASP A 46 -3.50 -5.98 4.64
CA ASP A 46 -3.67 -7.43 4.55
C ASP A 46 -4.84 -7.90 5.45
N ASP A 47 -4.88 -7.42 6.69
CA ASP A 47 -5.87 -7.83 7.71
C ASP A 47 -7.28 -7.26 7.42
N GLU A 48 -7.38 -6.02 6.91
CA GLU A 48 -8.67 -5.34 6.71
C GLU A 48 -9.30 -5.59 5.32
N VAL A 49 -8.48 -5.74 4.27
CA VAL A 49 -8.95 -5.83 2.88
C VAL A 49 -8.47 -7.10 2.19
N GLY A 50 -7.28 -7.59 2.53
CA GLY A 50 -6.69 -8.80 1.93
C GLY A 50 -6.10 -8.62 0.53
N ASP A 51 -6.19 -7.42 -0.06
CA ASP A 51 -5.55 -7.07 -1.33
C ASP A 51 -5.01 -5.63 -1.30
N GLY A 52 -4.11 -5.32 -2.23
CA GLY A 52 -3.49 -4.01 -2.35
C GLY A 52 -2.33 -3.77 -1.38
N THR A 53 -1.87 -4.80 -0.66
CA THR A 53 -0.72 -4.74 0.26
C THR A 53 0.53 -4.19 -0.45
N THR A 54 0.85 -4.72 -1.63
CA THR A 54 1.97 -4.23 -2.43
C THR A 54 1.73 -2.80 -2.93
N SER A 55 0.52 -2.49 -3.38
CA SER A 55 0.17 -1.17 -3.91
C SER A 55 0.30 -0.07 -2.86
N VAL A 56 -0.19 -0.32 -1.63
CA VAL A 56 -0.13 0.67 -0.55
C VAL A 56 1.32 0.89 -0.11
N THR A 57 2.13 -0.17 0.00
CA THR A 57 3.54 -0.05 0.37
C THR A 57 4.33 0.76 -0.67
N VAL A 58 4.16 0.46 -1.96
CA VAL A 58 4.84 1.17 -3.04
C VAL A 58 4.41 2.64 -3.08
N LEU A 59 3.12 2.91 -2.91
CA LEU A 59 2.61 4.29 -2.88
C LEU A 59 3.22 5.11 -1.72
N ALA A 60 3.30 4.54 -0.52
CA ALA A 60 3.89 5.24 0.62
C ALA A 60 5.41 5.47 0.44
N ALA A 61 6.13 4.52 -0.14
CA ALA A 61 7.55 4.67 -0.45
C ALA A 61 7.79 5.81 -1.45
N GLU A 62 7.00 5.90 -2.51
CA GLU A 62 7.08 6.99 -3.49
C GLU A 62 6.73 8.35 -2.88
N LEU A 63 5.70 8.41 -2.01
CA LEU A 63 5.40 9.65 -1.28
C LEU A 63 6.60 10.10 -0.45
N LEU A 64 7.24 9.21 0.30
CA LEU A 64 8.43 9.55 1.09
C LEU A 64 9.59 10.05 0.21
N ARG A 65 9.81 9.42 -0.95
CA ARG A 65 10.81 9.85 -1.94
C ARG A 65 10.53 11.27 -2.45
N GLU A 66 9.27 11.58 -2.77
CA GLU A 66 8.87 12.92 -3.20
C GLU A 66 8.94 13.94 -2.06
N ALA A 67 8.62 13.55 -0.82
CA ALA A 67 8.81 14.41 0.35
C ALA A 67 10.27 14.77 0.56
N GLU A 68 11.20 13.82 0.39
CA GLU A 68 12.64 14.10 0.47
C GLU A 68 13.06 15.16 -0.55
N LEU A 69 12.55 15.08 -1.78
CA LEU A 69 12.80 16.10 -2.81
C LEU A 69 12.26 17.47 -2.41
N LEU A 70 11.06 17.56 -1.83
CA LEU A 70 10.47 18.81 -1.35
C LEU A 70 11.24 19.38 -0.15
N ILE A 71 11.70 18.54 0.77
CA ILE A 71 12.54 18.94 1.90
C ILE A 71 13.88 19.48 1.40
N SER A 72 14.48 18.86 0.36
CA SER A 72 15.72 19.35 -0.26
C SER A 72 15.57 20.76 -0.82
N LYS A 73 14.36 21.10 -1.29
CA LYS A 73 13.94 22.45 -1.75
C LYS A 73 13.57 23.40 -0.60
N LYS A 74 13.90 23.04 0.65
CA LYS A 74 13.64 23.84 1.87
C LYS A 74 12.15 24.05 2.17
N ILE A 75 11.28 23.17 1.69
CA ILE A 75 9.87 23.19 2.06
C ILE A 75 9.71 22.52 3.43
N HIS A 76 9.05 23.20 4.35
CA HIS A 76 8.84 22.69 5.70
C HIS A 76 7.95 21.42 5.69
N PRO A 77 8.31 20.33 6.40
CA PRO A 77 7.53 19.08 6.39
C PRO A 77 6.04 19.26 6.70
N GLN A 78 5.71 20.15 7.63
CA GLN A 78 4.31 20.46 7.97
C GLN A 78 3.50 20.97 6.78
N THR A 79 4.12 21.73 5.87
CA THR A 79 3.47 22.23 4.66
C THR A 79 3.20 21.09 3.67
N ILE A 80 4.13 20.15 3.55
CA ILE A 80 3.97 18.94 2.72
C ILE A 80 2.80 18.11 3.25
N ILE A 81 2.77 17.85 4.56
CA ILE A 81 1.68 17.10 5.23
C ILE A 81 0.34 17.79 5.01
N ALA A 82 0.27 19.12 5.16
CA ALA A 82 -0.96 19.87 4.93
C ALA A 82 -1.44 19.76 3.47
N GLY A 83 -0.51 19.88 2.51
CA GLY A 83 -0.80 19.73 1.09
C GLY A 83 -1.31 18.33 0.74
N TRP A 84 -0.65 17.29 1.24
CA TRP A 84 -1.07 15.90 1.01
C TRP A 84 -2.42 15.57 1.67
N ARG A 85 -2.72 16.09 2.86
CA ARG A 85 -4.05 15.92 3.47
C ARG A 85 -5.16 16.51 2.61
N ALA A 86 -4.93 17.70 2.05
CA ALA A 86 -5.87 18.34 1.12
C ALA A 86 -6.01 17.53 -0.19
N ALA A 87 -4.88 17.08 -0.75
CA ALA A 87 -4.87 16.25 -1.95
C ALA A 87 -5.61 14.92 -1.75
N THR A 88 -5.38 14.21 -0.64
CA THR A 88 -6.07 12.96 -0.32
C THR A 88 -7.59 13.15 -0.21
N LYS A 89 -8.04 14.28 0.35
CA LYS A 89 -9.48 14.60 0.39
C LYS A 89 -10.05 14.77 -1.01
N ALA A 90 -9.39 15.56 -1.86
CA ALA A 90 -9.82 15.79 -3.24
C ALA A 90 -9.81 14.48 -4.07
N SER A 91 -8.76 13.66 -3.95
CA SER A 91 -8.66 12.37 -4.62
C SER A 91 -9.77 11.41 -4.18
N ARG A 92 -10.12 11.40 -2.89
CA ARG A 92 -11.23 10.57 -2.39
C ARG A 92 -12.56 11.00 -2.99
N GLU A 93 -12.83 12.30 -3.08
CA GLU A 93 -14.04 12.82 -3.73
C GLU A 93 -14.07 12.45 -5.22
N ALA A 94 -12.92 12.48 -5.91
CA ALA A 94 -12.82 12.05 -7.30
C ALA A 94 -13.08 10.54 -7.46
N LEU A 95 -12.54 9.70 -6.57
CA LEU A 95 -12.79 8.25 -6.58
C LEU A 95 -14.28 7.94 -6.38
N LEU A 96 -14.97 8.63 -5.47
CA LEU A 96 -16.41 8.46 -5.26
C LEU A 96 -17.23 8.83 -6.51
N LYS A 97 -16.82 9.87 -7.25
CA LYS A 97 -17.48 10.25 -8.50
C LYS A 97 -17.24 9.25 -9.62
N ALA A 98 -16.10 8.57 -9.61
CA ALA A 98 -15.76 7.54 -10.58
C ALA A 98 -16.29 6.14 -10.20
N ALA A 99 -16.71 5.95 -8.94
CA ALA A 99 -17.21 4.69 -8.45
C ALA A 99 -18.50 4.30 -9.16
N VAL A 100 -18.52 3.12 -9.75
CA VAL A 100 -19.71 2.53 -10.37
C VAL A 100 -20.22 1.44 -9.44
N ASP A 101 -21.48 1.53 -9.05
CA ASP A 101 -22.13 0.49 -8.26
C ASP A 101 -22.43 -0.73 -9.16
N HIS A 102 -21.95 -1.91 -8.75
CA HIS A 102 -22.18 -3.17 -9.45
C HIS A 102 -23.31 -4.01 -8.80
N GLY A 103 -23.88 -3.57 -7.68
CA GLY A 103 -24.97 -4.27 -7.00
C GLY A 103 -26.30 -4.27 -7.76
N LEU A 104 -26.53 -3.30 -8.65
CA LEU A 104 -27.80 -3.16 -9.39
C LEU A 104 -27.93 -4.12 -10.58
N VAL A 105 -26.84 -4.69 -11.10
CA VAL A 105 -26.87 -5.58 -12.26
C VAL A 105 -27.46 -6.96 -11.93
N MET A 106 -27.41 -7.38 -10.67
CA MET A 106 -27.97 -8.67 -10.23
C MET A 106 -29.50 -8.65 -10.12
N TYR A 107 -30.12 -7.48 -9.87
CA TYR A 107 -31.59 -7.34 -9.80
C TYR A 107 -32.23 -7.30 -11.20
N SER A 108 -31.52 -6.84 -12.23
CA SER A 108 -32.06 -6.83 -13.60
C SER A 108 -32.08 -8.21 -14.27
N CYS A 109 -31.25 -9.16 -13.82
CA CYS A 109 -31.26 -10.53 -14.36
C CYS A 109 -32.31 -11.45 -13.72
N SER A 110 -32.84 -11.11 -12.53
CA SER A 110 -33.82 -11.94 -11.82
C SER A 110 -35.28 -11.63 -12.18
N ASN A 111 -35.56 -10.49 -12.82
CA ASN A 111 -36.90 -10.10 -13.28
C ASN A 111 -37.16 -10.37 -14.78
N SER A 112 -36.24 -11.08 -15.45
CA SER A 112 -36.34 -11.46 -16.86
C SER A 112 -36.47 -12.98 -17.07
N SER A 113 -36.99 -13.72 -16.09
CA SER A 113 -37.34 -15.14 -16.19
C SER A 113 -38.82 -15.36 -15.91
#